data_AF-A0A382BRB2-F1
#
_entry.id   AF-A0A382BRB2-F1
#
_cell.length_a   1.000
_cell.length_b   1.000
_cell.length_c   1.000
_cell.angle_alpha   90.00
_cell.angle_beta   90.00
_cell.angle_gamma   90.00
#
_symmetry.space_group_name_H-M   'P 1'
#
loop_
_entity.id
_entity.type
_entity.pdbx_description
1 polymer ?
#
loop_
_entity_poly.entity_id
_entity_poly.type
_entity_poly.pdbx_seq_one_letter_code
_entity_poly.pdbx_strand_id
1 'polypeptide(L)'
;MVKMQSTVALVLAAGRGSRLDSAVPKQYHPLGGKTVLRWSLETLCQHAKIDYVKVVINPEDKTLYDDAVNGLELLNPVSGGATRQESAKMGIDSFCKIQPARILIHDGARPFIDKNLIDRLLLRLDDAAAVIPVLKLTDTLKKLNGKWVEKTVISSKLWSAQTPQAFMFDE
;
A
#
# COMPACT_ATOMS: atom_id res chain seq x y z
N MET A 1 -4.21 -2.54 21.38
CA MET A 1 -2.77 -2.40 21.66
C MET A 1 -2.02 -3.41 20.81
N VAL A 2 -0.93 -3.03 20.14
CA VAL A 2 -0.20 -3.90 19.19
C VAL A 2 0.85 -4.73 19.93
N LYS A 3 1.02 -6.00 19.55
CA LYS A 3 1.98 -6.94 20.17
C LYS A 3 3.40 -6.71 19.62
N MET A 4 4.42 -6.96 20.45
CA MET A 4 5.85 -6.77 20.15
C MET A 4 6.41 -7.68 19.04
N GLN A 5 5.69 -8.76 18.66
CA GLN A 5 6.03 -9.64 17.53
C GLN A 5 4.96 -9.63 16.43
N SER A 6 4.20 -8.54 16.32
CA SER A 6 3.09 -8.47 15.38
C SER A 6 3.53 -8.17 13.94
N THR A 7 2.68 -8.58 13.01
CA THR A 7 2.73 -8.16 11.61
C THR A 7 1.62 -7.14 11.36
N VAL A 8 1.99 -5.97 10.86
CA VAL A 8 1.05 -4.87 10.61
C VAL A 8 0.98 -4.55 9.13
N ALA A 9 -0.22 -4.39 8.58
CA ALA A 9 -0.40 -3.80 7.25
C ALA A 9 -0.66 -2.29 7.36
N LEU A 10 0.13 -1.50 6.63
CA LEU A 10 -0.02 -0.06 6.46
C LEU A 10 -0.53 0.22 5.05
N VAL A 11 -1.76 0.70 4.93
CA VAL A 11 -2.39 1.01 3.64
C VAL A 11 -2.31 2.51 3.36
N LEU A 12 -1.69 2.90 2.25
CA LEU A 12 -1.56 4.29 1.83
C LEU A 12 -2.77 4.72 0.99
N ALA A 13 -3.58 5.61 1.54
CA ALA A 13 -4.84 6.10 0.97
C ALA A 13 -5.00 7.63 1.08
N ALA A 14 -3.92 8.38 1.28
CA ALA A 14 -3.94 9.85 1.38
C ALA A 14 -3.83 10.59 0.05
N GLY A 15 -3.56 9.87 -1.05
CA GLY A 15 -3.39 10.46 -2.37
C GLY A 15 -4.73 10.88 -2.99
N ARG A 16 -4.74 12.01 -3.69
CA ARG A 16 -5.94 12.53 -4.38
C ARG A 16 -6.26 11.85 -5.70
N GLY A 17 -5.30 11.16 -6.31
CA GLY A 17 -5.53 10.46 -7.57
C GLY A 17 -5.74 11.40 -8.77
N SER A 18 -4.97 12.49 -8.86
CA SER A 18 -5.05 13.58 -9.86
C SER A 18 -5.07 13.20 -11.35
N ARG A 19 -4.94 11.92 -11.70
CA ARG A 19 -5.08 11.41 -13.07
C ARG A 19 -6.51 10.99 -13.40
N LEU A 20 -7.33 10.75 -12.37
CA LEU A 20 -8.77 10.63 -12.49
C LEU A 20 -9.33 12.02 -12.29
N ASP A 21 -9.96 12.55 -13.33
CA ASP A 21 -10.69 13.81 -13.27
C ASP A 21 -12.01 13.59 -12.52
N SER A 22 -11.90 13.38 -11.21
CA SER A 22 -13.03 13.12 -10.32
C SER A 22 -12.89 13.89 -9.03
N ALA A 23 -14.04 14.37 -8.53
CA ALA A 23 -14.13 15.00 -7.22
C ALA A 23 -13.88 14.00 -6.07
N VAL A 24 -14.10 12.70 -6.30
CA VAL A 24 -13.88 11.65 -5.30
C VAL A 24 -12.49 11.03 -5.52
N PRO A 25 -11.65 10.90 -4.48
CA PRO A 25 -10.37 10.21 -4.60
C PRO A 25 -10.57 8.76 -5.03
N LYS A 26 -9.74 8.31 -5.99
CA LYS A 26 -9.86 7.00 -6.65
C LYS A 26 -10.05 5.80 -5.72
N GLN A 27 -9.43 5.81 -4.55
CA GLN A 27 -9.52 4.72 -3.56
C GLN A 27 -10.93 4.58 -2.95
N TYR A 28 -11.76 5.62 -3.01
CA TYR A 28 -13.13 5.60 -2.50
C TYR A 28 -14.18 5.33 -3.59
N HIS A 29 -13.77 5.21 -4.86
CA HIS A 29 -14.72 4.87 -5.92
C HIS A 29 -15.33 3.48 -5.73
N PRO A 30 -16.63 3.31 -6.04
CA PRO A 30 -17.26 2.00 -6.02
C PRO A 30 -16.73 1.12 -7.15
N LEU A 31 -16.49 -0.15 -6.82
CA LEU A 31 -16.06 -1.21 -7.70
C LEU A 31 -16.74 -2.51 -7.23
N GLY A 32 -17.68 -3.05 -8.00
CA GLY A 32 -18.38 -4.28 -7.62
C GLY A 32 -19.12 -4.21 -6.27
N GLY A 33 -19.73 -3.06 -5.96
CA GLY A 33 -20.50 -2.85 -4.73
C GLY A 33 -19.70 -2.47 -3.48
N LYS A 34 -18.37 -2.34 -3.57
CA LYS A 34 -17.48 -1.89 -2.47
C LYS A 34 -16.53 -0.82 -2.97
N THR A 35 -15.98 0.01 -2.08
CA THR A 35 -14.93 0.95 -2.50
C THR A 35 -13.66 0.20 -2.88
N VAL A 36 -12.84 0.77 -3.77
CA VAL A 36 -11.52 0.22 -4.13
C VAL A 36 -10.67 -0.07 -2.89
N LEU A 37 -10.67 0.83 -1.91
CA LEU A 37 -9.97 0.68 -0.64
C LEU A 37 -10.51 -0.53 0.15
N ARG A 38 -11.84 -0.68 0.24
CA ARG A 38 -12.47 -1.74 1.03
C ARG A 38 -12.05 -3.14 0.58
N TRP A 39 -11.91 -3.38 -0.72
CA TRP A 39 -11.40 -4.66 -1.23
C TRP A 39 -10.04 -5.04 -0.66
N SER A 40 -9.12 -4.06 -0.58
CA SER A 40 -7.79 -4.27 0.00
C SER A 40 -7.88 -4.56 1.50
N LEU A 41 -8.68 -3.75 2.22
CA LEU A 41 -8.79 -3.85 3.67
C LEU A 41 -9.42 -5.16 4.12
N GLU A 42 -10.50 -5.62 3.47
CA GLU A 42 -11.12 -6.91 3.80
C GLU A 42 -10.13 -8.07 3.63
N THR A 43 -9.33 -8.05 2.56
CA THR A 43 -8.31 -9.08 2.34
C THR A 43 -7.25 -9.09 3.43
N LEU A 44 -6.76 -7.90 3.83
CA LEU A 44 -5.72 -7.74 4.84
C LEU A 44 -6.23 -8.09 6.25
N CYS A 45 -7.42 -7.61 6.63
CA CYS A 45 -8.05 -7.89 7.92
C CYS A 45 -8.38 -9.37 8.11
N GLN A 46 -8.68 -10.09 7.03
CA GLN A 46 -9.00 -11.53 7.07
C GLN A 46 -7.78 -12.43 6.89
N HIS A 47 -6.57 -11.88 6.81
CA HIS A 47 -5.36 -12.66 6.61
C HIS A 47 -4.80 -13.13 7.96
N ALA A 48 -4.68 -14.44 8.17
CA ALA A 48 -4.32 -15.03 9.47
C ALA A 48 -2.94 -14.60 10.01
N LYS A 49 -2.03 -14.15 9.13
CA LYS A 49 -0.69 -13.66 9.50
C LYS A 49 -0.57 -12.13 9.60
N ILE A 50 -1.69 -11.40 9.54
CA ILE A 50 -1.71 -9.95 9.74
C ILE A 50 -2.50 -9.69 11.03
N ASP A 51 -1.82 -9.16 12.04
CA ASP A 51 -2.45 -8.90 13.34
C ASP A 51 -3.26 -7.60 13.33
N TYR A 52 -2.77 -6.58 12.62
CA TYR A 52 -3.39 -5.27 12.60
C TYR A 52 -3.28 -4.62 11.22
N VAL A 53 -4.26 -3.79 10.92
CA VAL A 53 -4.27 -2.96 9.71
C VAL A 53 -4.45 -1.51 10.13
N LYS A 54 -3.62 -0.62 9.57
CA LYS A 54 -3.74 0.84 9.74
C LYS A 54 -3.76 1.49 8.36
N VAL A 55 -4.50 2.58 8.25
CA VAL A 55 -4.63 3.33 6.99
C VAL A 55 -4.08 4.74 7.17
N VAL A 56 -3.31 5.20 6.19
CA VAL A 56 -2.91 6.60 6.07
C VAL A 56 -3.91 7.29 5.15
N ILE A 57 -4.60 8.32 5.63
CA ILE A 57 -5.68 9.00 4.90
C ILE A 57 -5.37 10.48 4.72
N ASN A 58 -6.04 11.10 3.76
CA ASN A 58 -6.12 12.55 3.76
C ASN A 58 -7.12 12.96 4.86
N PRO A 59 -6.79 13.91 5.75
CA PRO A 59 -7.71 14.34 6.80
C PRO A 59 -9.05 14.86 6.27
N GLU A 60 -9.07 15.45 5.06
CA GLU A 60 -10.31 15.92 4.43
C GLU A 60 -11.21 14.78 3.93
N ASP A 61 -10.68 13.57 3.78
CA ASP A 61 -11.42 12.40 3.30
C ASP A 61 -11.99 11.55 4.46
N LYS A 62 -12.03 12.08 5.69
CA LYS A 62 -12.41 11.31 6.89
C LYS A 62 -13.78 10.64 6.77
N THR A 63 -14.79 11.34 6.24
CA THR A 63 -16.13 10.78 6.04
C THR A 63 -16.12 9.62 5.03
N LEU A 64 -15.45 9.81 3.88
CA LEU A 64 -15.32 8.76 2.87
C LEU A 64 -14.57 7.53 3.40
N TYR A 65 -13.55 7.76 4.25
CA TYR A 65 -12.84 6.71 4.95
C TYR A 65 -13.76 5.94 5.89
N ASP A 66 -14.51 6.62 6.75
CA ASP A 66 -15.38 6.00 7.74
C ASP A 66 -16.44 5.10 7.07
N ASP A 67 -17.01 5.56 5.96
CA ASP A 67 -17.95 4.76 5.17
C ASP A 67 -17.27 3.53 4.56
N ALA A 68 -16.07 3.71 3.99
CA ALA A 68 -15.33 2.62 3.36
C ALA A 68 -14.94 1.51 4.36
N VAL A 69 -14.62 1.88 5.61
CA VAL A 69 -14.14 0.95 6.64
C VAL A 69 -15.21 0.46 7.59
N ASN A 70 -16.47 0.88 7.43
CA ASN A 70 -17.56 0.49 8.32
C ASN A 70 -17.63 -1.05 8.51
N GLY A 71 -17.62 -1.49 9.76
CA GLY A 71 -17.65 -2.90 10.14
C GLY A 71 -16.31 -3.64 10.04
N LEU A 72 -15.20 -2.96 9.74
CA LEU A 72 -13.85 -3.54 9.78
C LEU A 72 -13.14 -3.17 11.08
N GLU A 73 -12.40 -4.11 11.64
CA GLU A 73 -11.53 -3.87 12.79
C GLU A 73 -10.16 -3.36 12.32
N LEU A 74 -9.91 -2.07 12.50
CA LEU A 74 -8.69 -1.38 12.09
C LEU A 74 -8.11 -0.59 13.27
N LEU A 75 -6.81 -0.33 13.22
CA LEU A 75 -6.20 0.71 14.04
C LEU A 75 -6.68 2.08 13.57
N ASN A 76 -6.72 3.05 14.48
CA ASN A 76 -7.03 4.44 14.15
C ASN A 76 -6.17 4.93 12.98
N PRO A 77 -6.76 5.62 11.99
CA PRO A 77 -6.03 6.11 10.84
C PRO A 77 -5.04 7.20 11.22
N VAL A 78 -4.06 7.44 10.35
CA VAL A 78 -3.07 8.51 10.48
C VAL A 78 -3.21 9.44 9.30
N SER A 79 -3.05 10.74 9.52
CA SER A 79 -3.03 11.72 8.43
C SER A 79 -1.77 11.55 7.57
N GLY A 80 -1.94 11.53 6.26
CA GLY A 80 -0.84 11.54 5.30
C GLY A 80 -0.28 12.94 5.05
N GLY A 81 0.88 12.98 4.41
CA GLY A 81 1.56 14.20 3.99
C GLY A 81 1.25 14.62 2.55
N ALA A 82 1.96 15.62 2.06
CA ALA A 82 1.80 16.17 0.71
C ALA A 82 2.22 15.18 -0.39
N THR A 83 3.14 14.25 -0.07
CA THR A 83 3.61 13.24 -1.01
C THR A 83 3.31 11.82 -0.54
N ARG A 84 3.39 10.85 -1.46
CA ARG A 84 3.29 9.41 -1.12
C ARG A 84 4.39 8.99 -0.15
N GLN A 85 5.61 9.49 -0.34
CA GLN A 85 6.74 9.14 0.53
C GLN A 85 6.56 9.71 1.94
N GLU A 86 6.11 10.95 2.05
CA GLU A 86 5.81 11.57 3.33
C GLU A 86 4.65 10.86 4.05
N SER A 87 3.60 10.49 3.32
CA SER A 87 2.49 9.68 3.85
C SER A 87 2.96 8.33 4.36
N ALA A 88 3.85 7.65 3.63
CA ALA A 88 4.44 6.39 4.08
C ALA A 88 5.26 6.58 5.36
N LYS A 89 6.12 7.62 5.39
CA LYS A 89 6.92 7.96 6.57
C LYS A 89 6.04 8.23 7.80
N MET A 90 5.04 9.09 7.69
CA MET A 90 4.12 9.39 8.80
C MET A 90 3.36 8.15 9.29
N GLY A 91 2.98 7.27 8.37
CA GLY A 91 2.37 5.99 8.71
C GLY A 91 3.31 5.07 9.50
N ILE A 92 4.57 4.95 9.07
CA ILE A 92 5.62 4.17 9.75
C ILE A 92 5.93 4.78 11.12
N ASP A 93 6.15 6.09 11.20
CA ASP A 93 6.47 6.83 12.43
C ASP A 93 5.37 6.66 13.50
N SER A 94 4.12 6.43 13.07
CA SER A 94 3.00 6.15 13.96
C SER A 94 3.14 4.84 14.76
N PHE A 95 4.14 4.02 14.43
CA PHE A 95 4.45 2.75 15.08
C PHE A 95 5.70 2.78 15.94
N CYS A 96 6.46 3.88 16.02
CA CYS A 96 7.72 3.95 16.76
C CYS A 96 7.61 3.56 18.25
N LYS A 97 6.43 3.75 18.88
CA LYS A 97 6.18 3.38 20.28
C LYS A 97 5.82 1.91 20.47
N ILE A 98 5.34 1.24 19.43
CA ILE A 98 4.81 -0.12 19.51
C ILE A 98 5.70 -1.16 18.83
N GLN A 99 6.53 -0.72 17.87
CA GLN A 99 7.57 -1.50 17.17
C GLN A 99 7.07 -2.90 16.76
N PRO A 100 6.16 -2.99 15.76
CA PRO A 100 5.77 -4.29 15.25
C PRO A 100 7.00 -5.00 14.68
N ALA A 101 7.02 -6.33 14.64
CA ALA A 101 8.16 -7.04 14.05
C ALA A 101 8.23 -6.84 12.52
N ARG A 102 7.06 -6.78 11.86
CA ARG A 102 6.95 -6.74 10.40
C ARG A 102 5.92 -5.70 9.97
N ILE A 103 6.22 -5.00 8.88
CA ILE A 103 5.30 -4.07 8.24
C ILE A 103 5.09 -4.40 6.76
N LEU A 104 3.84 -4.38 6.31
CA LEU A 104 3.45 -4.53 4.91
C LEU A 104 2.85 -3.21 4.42
N ILE A 105 3.53 -2.54 3.49
CA ILE A 105 3.07 -1.28 2.92
C ILE A 105 2.31 -1.56 1.61
N HIS A 106 1.04 -1.18 1.57
CA HIS A 106 0.16 -1.39 0.42
C HIS A 106 -0.43 -0.09 -0.13
N ASP A 107 -0.62 -0.01 -1.45
CA ASP A 107 -1.33 1.13 -2.04
C ASP A 107 -2.85 0.87 -2.00
N GLY A 108 -3.62 1.72 -1.30
CA GLY A 108 -5.08 1.58 -1.16
C GLY A 108 -5.87 1.66 -2.48
N ALA A 109 -5.22 2.05 -3.57
CA ALA A 109 -5.78 2.07 -4.91
C ALA A 109 -5.60 0.75 -5.71
N ARG A 110 -5.10 -0.32 -5.07
CA ARG A 110 -4.88 -1.65 -5.68
C ARG A 110 -5.77 -2.70 -4.98
N PRO A 111 -7.02 -2.88 -5.43
CA PRO A 111 -8.05 -3.61 -4.68
C PRO A 111 -7.82 -5.12 -4.58
N PHE A 112 -7.13 -5.72 -5.56
CA PHE A 112 -7.09 -7.16 -5.74
C PHE A 112 -5.79 -7.78 -5.21
N ILE A 113 -5.51 -7.56 -3.93
CA ILE A 113 -4.41 -8.25 -3.25
C ILE A 113 -4.78 -9.72 -3.13
N ASP A 114 -3.82 -10.60 -3.43
CA ASP A 114 -3.96 -12.04 -3.25
C ASP A 114 -3.40 -12.48 -1.89
N LYS A 115 -4.14 -13.33 -1.15
CA LYS A 115 -3.67 -13.87 0.14
C LYS A 115 -2.40 -14.71 -0.04
N ASN A 116 -2.30 -15.48 -1.12
CA ASN A 116 -1.10 -16.27 -1.39
C ASN A 116 0.11 -15.38 -1.68
N LEU A 117 -0.10 -14.19 -2.25
CA LEU A 117 0.97 -13.20 -2.41
C LEU A 117 1.47 -12.72 -1.04
N ILE A 118 0.58 -12.39 -0.11
CA ILE A 118 0.95 -11.99 1.25
C ILE A 118 1.76 -13.10 1.95
N ASP A 119 1.31 -14.35 1.85
CA ASP A 119 2.03 -15.49 2.41
C ASP A 119 3.44 -15.64 1.85
N ARG A 120 3.62 -15.50 0.52
CA ARG A 120 4.94 -15.55 -0.12
C ARG A 120 5.84 -14.41 0.32
N LEU A 121 5.29 -13.20 0.50
CA LEU A 121 6.06 -12.04 0.98
C LEU A 121 6.56 -12.28 2.40
N LEU A 122 5.67 -12.70 3.30
CA LEU A 122 6.00 -12.93 4.70
C LEU A 122 6.99 -14.08 4.88
N LEU A 123 6.84 -15.17 4.13
CA LEU A 123 7.77 -16.29 4.15
C LEU A 123 9.19 -15.86 3.73
N ARG A 124 9.30 -15.01 2.70
CA ARG A 124 10.61 -14.57 2.20
C ARG A 124 11.24 -13.48 3.07
N LEU A 125 10.42 -12.75 3.83
CA LEU A 125 10.90 -11.74 4.75
C LEU A 125 11.64 -12.36 5.94
N ASP A 126 11.39 -13.63 6.27
CA ASP A 126 12.12 -14.35 7.32
C ASP A 126 13.65 -14.37 7.07
N ASP A 127 14.08 -14.26 5.80
CA ASP A 127 15.48 -14.29 5.37
C ASP A 127 15.98 -12.96 4.77
N ALA A 128 15.24 -11.86 4.90
CA ALA A 128 15.57 -10.58 4.26
C ALA A 128 15.04 -9.35 5.00
N ALA A 129 15.75 -8.23 4.87
CA ALA A 129 15.31 -6.91 5.36
C ALA A 129 13.98 -6.46 4.74
N ALA A 130 13.83 -6.72 3.42
CA ALA A 130 12.72 -6.26 2.62
C ALA A 130 12.42 -7.22 1.47
N VAL A 131 11.13 -7.40 1.17
CA VAL A 131 10.65 -8.20 0.04
C VAL A 131 9.56 -7.45 -0.70
N ILE A 132 9.72 -7.33 -2.02
CA ILE A 132 8.75 -6.66 -2.89
C ILE A 132 8.33 -7.57 -4.06
N PRO A 133 7.04 -7.55 -4.45
CA PRO A 133 6.60 -8.19 -5.68
C PRO A 133 6.98 -7.32 -6.88
N VAL A 134 7.40 -7.99 -7.96
CA VAL A 134 7.79 -7.33 -9.20
C VAL A 134 7.15 -8.03 -10.40
N LEU A 135 6.81 -7.26 -11.43
CA LEU A 135 6.32 -7.78 -12.71
C LEU A 135 7.33 -7.47 -13.82
N LYS A 136 7.57 -8.45 -14.69
CA LYS A 136 8.45 -8.27 -15.84
C LYS A 136 7.85 -7.22 -16.78
N LEU A 137 8.67 -6.28 -17.23
CA LEU A 137 8.24 -5.31 -18.24
C LEU A 137 8.16 -5.99 -19.61
N THR A 138 6.98 -5.94 -20.22
CA THR A 138 6.73 -6.46 -21.57
C THR A 138 6.85 -5.37 -22.64
N ASP A 139 6.58 -4.13 -22.26
CA ASP A 139 6.58 -3.01 -23.19
C ASP A 139 8.00 -2.52 -23.48
N THR A 140 8.17 -1.96 -24.68
CA THR A 140 9.40 -1.26 -25.04
C THR A 140 9.45 0.09 -24.33
N LEU A 141 10.44 0.29 -23.46
CA LEU A 141 10.62 1.55 -22.76
C LEU A 141 11.46 2.53 -23.60
N LYS A 142 11.04 3.80 -23.63
CA LYS A 142 11.77 4.90 -24.28
C LYS A 142 12.17 5.93 -23.23
N LYS A 143 13.43 6.35 -23.26
CA LYS A 143 13.89 7.54 -22.53
C LYS A 143 13.61 8.75 -23.42
N LEU A 144 12.95 9.76 -22.86
CA LEU A 144 12.67 11.01 -23.56
C LEU A 144 13.66 12.10 -23.14
N ASN A 145 13.96 13.00 -24.07
CA ASN A 145 14.56 14.31 -23.79
C ASN A 145 13.56 15.38 -24.24
N GLY A 146 12.84 15.96 -23.28
CA GLY A 146 11.67 16.81 -23.57
C GLY A 146 10.58 16.00 -24.30
N LYS A 147 10.22 16.44 -25.51
CA LYS A 147 9.20 15.78 -26.37
C LYS A 147 9.78 14.74 -27.33
N TRP A 148 11.10 14.59 -27.38
CA TRP A 148 11.79 13.72 -28.36
C TRP A 148 12.24 12.41 -27.73
N VAL A 149 12.22 11.32 -28.49
CA VAL A 149 12.77 10.03 -28.07
C VAL A 149 14.30 10.11 -28.12
N GLU A 150 14.95 9.97 -26.95
CA GLU A 150 16.41 9.96 -26.83
C GLU A 150 16.97 8.58 -27.15
N LYS A 151 16.43 7.52 -26.51
CA LYS A 151 16.85 6.13 -26.76
C LYS A 151 15.84 5.10 -26.28
N THR A 152 15.95 3.88 -26.79
CA THR A 152 15.29 2.70 -26.22
C THR A 152 16.04 2.23 -24.97
N VAL A 153 15.31 1.96 -23.89
CA VAL A 153 15.85 1.36 -22.67
C VAL A 153 15.75 -0.16 -22.76
N ILE A 154 16.84 -0.85 -22.44
CA ILE A 154 16.86 -2.32 -22.40
C ILE A 154 16.03 -2.78 -21.20
N SER A 155 14.81 -3.26 -21.44
CA SER A 155 13.86 -3.71 -20.40
C SER A 155 14.10 -5.13 -19.90
N SER A 156 15.01 -5.90 -20.49
CA SER A 156 15.27 -7.30 -20.12
C SER A 156 15.79 -7.50 -18.69
N LYS A 157 16.35 -6.46 -18.08
CA LYS A 157 16.79 -6.42 -16.67
C LYS A 157 15.98 -5.46 -15.81
N LEU A 158 14.78 -5.08 -16.26
CA LEU A 158 13.93 -4.14 -15.53
C LEU A 158 12.57 -4.79 -15.20
N TRP A 159 12.07 -4.45 -14.02
CA TRP A 159 10.77 -4.89 -13.54
C TRP A 159 9.99 -3.72 -12.94
N SER A 160 8.66 -3.83 -12.99
CA SER A 160 7.75 -2.89 -12.33
C SER A 160 7.47 -3.36 -10.92
N ALA A 161 7.89 -2.58 -9.92
CA ALA A 161 7.58 -2.84 -8.52
C ALA A 161 6.07 -2.74 -8.26
N GLN A 162 5.55 -3.69 -7.49
CA GLN A 162 4.17 -3.73 -7.03
C GLN A 162 4.10 -3.59 -5.50
N THR A 163 2.88 -3.60 -4.96
CA THR A 163 2.57 -3.64 -3.54
C THR A 163 1.57 -4.79 -3.28
N PRO A 164 1.52 -5.38 -2.07
CA PRO A 164 2.21 -4.99 -0.84
C PRO A 164 3.73 -5.17 -0.87
N GLN A 165 4.46 -4.33 -0.15
CA GLN A 165 5.91 -4.44 0.07
C GLN A 165 6.14 -4.74 1.55
N ALA A 166 6.91 -5.77 1.87
CA ALA A 166 7.11 -6.26 3.22
C ALA A 166 8.51 -5.88 3.73
N PHE A 167 8.60 -5.45 4.99
CA PHE A 167 9.85 -5.03 5.64
C PHE A 167 9.89 -5.53 7.08
N MET A 168 11.10 -5.86 7.56
CA MET A 168 11.38 -5.90 8.99
C MET A 168 11.33 -4.47 9.52
N PHE A 169 10.70 -4.23 10.67
CA PHE A 169 10.44 -2.86 11.11
C PHE A 169 11.70 -2.12 11.59
N ASP A 170 12.66 -2.86 12.17
CA ASP A 170 13.86 -2.31 12.78
C ASP A 170 15.03 -2.12 11.80
N GLU A 171 14.85 -2.46 10.51
CA GLU A 171 15.85 -2.34 9.44
C GLU A 171 15.46 -1.29 8.39
#